data_AF-A0A382FKI5-F1
#
_entry.id   AF-A0A382FKI5-F1
#
_cell.length_a   1.000
_cell.length_b   1.000
_cell.length_c   1.000
_cell.angle_alpha   90.00
_cell.angle_beta   90.00
_cell.angle_gamma   90.00
#
_symmetry.space_group_name_H-M   'P 1'
#
loop_
_entity.id
_entity.type
_entity.pdbx_description
1 polymer ?
#
loop_
_entity_poly.entity_id
_entity_poly.type
_entity_poly.pdbx_seq_one_letter_code
_entity_poly.pdbx_strand_id
1 'polypeptide(L)' 'MPKASLASSTPFMIAEIEDSIGWMTFNNPDRHNAVKVE' A
#
# COMPACT_ATOMS: atom_id res chain seq x y z
N MET A 1 -12.41 -13.53 5.16
CA MET A 1 -12.52 -13.09 3.75
C MET A 1 -11.12 -13.15 3.14
N PRO A 2 -10.95 -13.51 1.86
CA PRO A 2 -9.63 -13.52 1.25
C PRO A 2 -9.09 -12.09 1.11
N LYS A 3 -7.78 -11.94 1.35
CA LYS A 3 -7.04 -10.69 1.14
C LYS A 3 -7.12 -10.27 -0.32
N ALA A 4 -7.54 -9.04 -0.60
CA ALA A 4 -7.69 -8.48 -1.93
C ALA A 4 -6.79 -7.25 -2.14
N SER A 5 -5.91 -7.28 -3.14
CA SER A 5 -5.10 -6.13 -3.52
C SER A 5 -5.90 -5.13 -4.34
N LEU A 6 -5.70 -3.84 -4.08
CA LEU A 6 -6.29 -2.71 -4.79
C LEU A 6 -5.26 -2.06 -5.72
N ALA A 7 -5.72 -1.50 -6.83
CA ALA A 7 -4.85 -0.75 -7.73
C ALA A 7 -4.34 0.52 -7.03
N SER A 8 -3.02 0.70 -7.01
CA SER A 8 -2.36 1.92 -6.54
C SER A 8 -1.86 2.72 -7.73
N SER A 9 -2.00 4.06 -7.67
CA SER A 9 -1.44 4.96 -8.68
C SER A 9 0.08 5.10 -8.61
N THR A 10 0.71 4.51 -7.58
CA THR A 10 2.16 4.56 -7.35
C THR A 10 2.69 3.23 -6.81
N PRO A 11 3.90 2.79 -7.22
CA PRO A 11 4.52 1.59 -6.64
C PRO A 11 4.96 1.79 -5.18
N PHE A 12 5.00 3.03 -4.69
CA PHE A 12 5.45 3.38 -3.33
C PHE A 12 4.37 3.20 -2.26
N MET A 13 3.21 2.66 -2.62
CA MET A 13 2.13 2.34 -1.69
C MET A 13 1.40 1.08 -2.15
N ILE A 14 1.17 0.18 -1.20
CA ILE A 14 0.39 -1.05 -1.38
C ILE A 14 -0.93 -0.88 -0.64
N ALA A 15 -2.05 -1.06 -1.37
CA ALA A 15 -3.40 -0.97 -0.83
C ALA A 15 -4.08 -2.34 -0.89
N GLU A 16 -4.66 -2.77 0.24
CA GLU A 16 -5.26 -4.10 0.38
C GLU A 16 -6.52 -4.04 1.25
N ILE A 17 -7.46 -4.94 1.03
CA ILE A 17 -8.62 -5.16 1.91
C ILE A 17 -8.52 -6.58 2.48
N GLU A 18 -8.61 -6.68 3.80
CA GLU A 18 -8.65 -7.94 4.53
C GLU A 18 -9.73 -7.85 5.62
N ASP A 19 -10.69 -8.79 5.61
CA ASP A 19 -11.79 -8.84 6.58
C ASP A 19 -12.56 -7.51 6.78
N SER A 20 -12.77 -6.78 5.68
CA SER A 20 -13.42 -5.45 5.65
C SER A 20 -12.60 -4.32 6.25
N ILE A 21 -11.33 -4.57 6.59
CA ILE A 21 -10.36 -3.56 7.01
C ILE A 21 -9.51 -3.17 5.80
N GLY A 22 -9.39 -1.87 5.55
CA GLY A 22 -8.49 -1.32 4.54
C GLY A 22 -7.09 -1.14 5.12
N TRP A 23 -6.09 -1.74 4.46
CA TRP A 23 -4.68 -1.60 4.79
C TRP A 23 -3.98 -0.74 3.74
N MET A 24 -3.15 0.19 4.22
CA MET A 24 -2.25 0.99 3.39
C MET A 24 -0.83 0.85 3.93
N THR A 25 0.07 0.33 3.10
CA THR A 25 1.49 0.13 3.46
C THR A 25 2.35 1.02 2.57
N PHE A 26 3.15 1.90 3.19
CA PHE A 26 4.18 2.64 2.46
C PHE A 26 5.29 1.67 2.03
N ASN A 27 5.63 1.70 0.75
CA ASN A 27 6.52 0.75 0.09
C ASN A 27 7.67 1.47 -0.63
N ASN A 28 8.56 2.08 0.14
CA ASN A 28 9.75 2.77 -0.37
C ASN A 28 11.00 2.31 0.38
N PRO A 29 11.37 1.01 0.28
CA PRO A 29 12.41 0.39 1.11
C PRO A 29 13.77 1.07 0.93
N ASP A 30 14.11 1.50 -0.29
CA ASP A 30 15.36 2.21 -0.61
C ASP A 30 15.50 3.55 0.13
N ARG A 31 14.39 4.09 0.64
CA ARG A 31 14.34 5.33 1.42
C ARG A 31 13.71 5.13 2.80
N HIS A 32 13.82 3.94 3.38
CA HIS A 32 13.26 3.62 4.69
C HIS A 32 11.75 3.95 4.81
N ASN A 33 11.00 3.71 3.74
CA ASN A 33 9.58 4.02 3.60
C ASN A 33 9.23 5.51 3.74
N ALA A 34 10.17 6.42 3.45
CA ALA A 34 9.89 7.84 3.38
C ALA A 34 8.75 8.13 2.39
N VAL A 35 7.76 8.90 2.87
CA VAL A 35 6.62 9.33 2.08
C VAL A 35 7.05 10.42 1.10
N LYS A 36 6.58 10.34 -0.14
CA LYS A 36 6.78 11.35 -1.18
C LYS A 36 5.50 11.57 -1.97
N VAL A 37 5.38 12.75 -2.55
CA VAL A 37 4.31 13.12 -3.48
C VAL A 37 4.93 13.07 -4.88
N GLU A 38 4.42 12.19 -5.71
CA GLU A 38 4.72 12.12 -7.15
C GLU A 38 3.54 12.66 -7.95
#